data_AF-A0A958K5P7-F1
#
_entry.id   AF-A0A958K5P7-F1
#
_cell.length_a   1.000
_cell.length_b   1.000
_cell.length_c   1.000
_cell.angle_alpha   90.00
_cell.angle_beta   90.00
_cell.angle_gamma   90.00
#
_symmetry.space_group_name_H-M   'P 1'
#
loop_
_entity.id
_entity.type
_entity.pdbx_description
1 polymer ?
#
loop_
_entity_poly.entity_id
_entity_poly.type
_entity_poly.pdbx_seq_one_letter_code
_entity_poly.pdbx_strand_id
1 'polypeptide(L)' 'HCRGLMKPIAIQVKTEQRWLVHQCERCGAKKRVKILSSDNFETQLAIMQGVH' A
#
# COMPACT_ATOMS: atom_id res chain seq x y z
N HIS A 1 10.36 -1.29 -17.26
CA HIS A 1 9.45 -0.56 -16.34
C HIS A 1 8.18 -0.16 -17.09
N CYS A 2 7.01 -0.68 -16.70
CA CYS A 2 5.75 -0.43 -17.43
C CYS A 2 5.16 0.99 -17.21
N ARG A 3 5.75 1.77 -16.28
CA ARG A 3 5.38 3.17 -15.89
C ARG A 3 3.87 3.38 -15.62
N GLY A 4 3.16 2.30 -15.30
CA GLY A 4 1.73 2.36 -15.01
C GLY A 4 1.45 2.88 -13.60
N LEU A 5 0.24 3.39 -13.40
CA LEU A 5 -0.27 3.80 -12.10
C LEU A 5 -0.29 2.60 -11.13
N MET A 6 0.11 2.84 -9.89
CA MET A 6 0.11 1.83 -8.83
C MET A 6 -0.98 2.17 -7.82
N LYS A 7 -1.98 1.30 -7.68
CA LYS A 7 -3.00 1.45 -6.65
C LYS A 7 -2.66 0.63 -5.41
N PRO A 8 -2.98 1.11 -4.20
CA PRO A 8 -2.93 0.28 -3.02
C PRO A 8 -3.94 -0.87 -3.13
N ILE A 9 -3.55 -2.08 -2.75
CA ILE A 9 -4.42 -3.26 -2.82
C ILE A 9 -4.53 -4.03 -1.50
N ALA A 10 -3.59 -3.82 -0.57
CA ALA A 10 -3.58 -4.50 0.72
C ALA A 10 -2.62 -3.83 1.69
N ILE A 11 -2.88 -3.98 3.00
CA ILE A 11 -1.88 -3.78 4.04
C ILE A 11 -1.49 -5.14 4.61
N GLN A 12 -0.19 -5.46 4.54
CA GLN A 12 0.39 -6.65 5.16
C GLN A 12 0.91 -6.30 6.54
N VAL A 13 0.54 -7.11 7.53
CA VAL A 13 1.06 -7.01 8.89
C VAL A 13 1.92 -8.25 9.14
N LYS A 14 3.19 -8.05 9.53
CA LYS A 14 4.08 -9.12 9.99
C LYS A 14 4.73 -8.65 11.27
N THR A 15 4.47 -9.39 12.36
CA THR A 15 4.81 -8.99 13.74
C THR A 15 4.31 -7.57 14.04
N GLU A 16 5.20 -6.63 14.30
CA GLU A 16 4.91 -5.23 14.60
C GLU A 16 5.10 -4.31 13.40
N GLN A 17 5.46 -4.87 12.25
CA GLN A 17 5.71 -4.11 11.04
C GLN A 17 4.51 -4.19 10.09
N ARG A 18 4.22 -3.06 9.45
CA ARG A 18 3.16 -2.93 8.46
C ARG A 18 3.75 -2.55 7.11
N TRP A 19 3.19 -3.08 6.04
CA TRP A 19 3.56 -2.75 4.66
C TRP A 19 2.33 -2.48 3.82
N LEU A 20 2.35 -1.38 3.07
CA LEU A 20 1.39 -1.08 2.05
C LEU A 20 1.79 -1.76 0.74
N VAL A 21 0.93 -2.64 0.25
CA VAL A 21 1.12 -3.33 -1.03
C VAL A 21 0.39 -2.55 -2.11
N HIS A 22 1.15 -2.11 -3.12
CA HIS A 22 0.59 -1.51 -4.32
C HIS A 22 0.69 -2.48 -5.50
N GLN A 23 -0.31 -2.47 -6.37
CA GLN A 23 -0.33 -3.21 -7.62
C GLN A 23 -0.46 -2.25 -8.80
N CYS A 24 0.39 -2.45 -9.81
CA CYS A 24 0.26 -1.74 -11.06
C CYS A 24 -1.01 -2.18 -11.79
N GLU A 25 -1.85 -1.22 -12.16
CA GLU A 25 -3.10 -1.50 -12.86
C GLU A 25 -2.89 -1.98 -14.30
N ARG A 26 -1.74 -1.65 -14.90
CA ARG A 26 -1.40 -2.01 -16.28
C ARG A 26 -0.72 -3.37 -16.40
N CYS A 27 0.26 -3.65 -15.53
CA CYS A 27 1.14 -4.80 -15.68
C CYS A 27 1.11 -5.77 -14.48
N GLY A 28 0.29 -5.49 -13.46
CA GLY A 28 0.11 -6.37 -12.30
C GLY A 28 1.29 -6.43 -11.32
N ALA A 29 2.40 -5.75 -11.61
CA ALA A 29 3.58 -5.70 -10.75
C ALA A 29 3.22 -5.21 -9.34
N LYS A 30 3.69 -5.93 -8.31
CA LYS A 30 3.44 -5.61 -6.90
C LYS A 30 4.66 -4.95 -6.27
N LYS A 31 4.45 -3.87 -5.51
CA LYS A 31 5.49 -3.19 -4.73
C LYS A 31 5.04 -3.05 -3.29
N ARG A 32 5.92 -3.38 -2.34
CA ARG A 32 5.68 -3.22 -0.92
C ARG A 32 6.43 -1.99 -0.42
N VAL A 33 5.73 -1.12 0.30
CA VAL A 33 6.29 0.06 0.97
C VAL A 33 6.08 -0.13 2.46
N LYS A 34 7.14 0.00 3.26
CA LYS A 34 7.04 -0.13 4.72
C LYS A 34 6.28 1.08 5.25
N ILE A 35 5.31 0.83 6.13
CA ILE A 35 4.58 1.86 6.88
C ILE A 35 5.34 2.06 8.19
N LEU A 36 5.76 3.29 8.45
CA LEU A 36 6.41 3.71 9.68
C LEU A 36 5.36 4.22 10.67
N SER A 37 5.70 4.21 11.97
CA SER A 37 4.83 4.77 13.01
C SER A 37 4.63 6.28 12.86
N SER A 38 5.54 6.96 12.16
CA SER A 38 5.46 8.39 11.83
C SER A 38 4.58 8.70 10.62
N ASP A 39 4.16 7.70 9.86
CA ASP A 39 3.30 7.92 8.70
C ASP A 39 1.88 8.28 9.14
N ASN A 40 1.18 9.12 8.36
CA ASN A 40 -0.16 9.57 8.69
C ASN A 40 -1.12 8.37 8.85
N PHE A 41 -1.66 8.21 10.07
CA PHE A 41 -2.56 7.12 10.41
C PHE A 41 -3.91 7.21 9.68
N GLU A 42 -4.45 8.41 9.47
CA GLU A 42 -5.72 8.60 8.75
C GLU A 42 -5.62 8.09 7.31
N THR A 43 -4.50 8.38 6.64
CA THR A 43 -4.23 7.88 5.29
C THR A 43 -4.14 6.35 5.27
N GLN A 44 -3.52 5.75 6.29
CA GLN A 44 -3.45 4.29 6.41
C GLN A 44 -4.86 3.68 6.59
N LEU A 45 -5.68 4.30 7.44
CA LEU A 45 -7.04 3.84 7.73
C LEU A 45 -7.95 3.98 6.50
N ALA A 46 -7.86 5.10 5.77
CA ALA A 46 -8.59 5.34 4.52
C ALA A 46 -8.31 4.24 3.48
N ILE A 47 -7.03 3.86 3.34
CA ILE A 47 -6.62 2.75 2.47
C ILE A 47 -7.20 1.41 2.94
N MET A 48 -7.23 1.14 4.26
CA MET A 48 -7.84 -0.08 4.81
C MET A 48 -9.34 -0.16 4.54
N GLN A 49 -10.03 0.98 4.57
CA GLN A 49 -11.47 1.09 4.36
C GLN A 49 -11.87 1.12 2.89
N GLY A 50 -10.89 1.17 1.96
CA GLY A 50 -11.17 1.27 0.53
C GLY A 50 -11.73 2.64 0.11
N VAL A 51 -11.58 3.66 0.96
CA VAL A 51 -11.99 5.04 0.70
C VAL A 51 -10.71 5.82 0.39
N HIS A 52 -10.25 5.80 -0.86
CA HIS A 52 -9.00 6.43 -1.28
C HIS A 52 -9.16 7.13 -2.63
#